data_AF-A0A258SNN1-F1
#
_entry.id   AF-A0A258SNN1-F1
#
_cell.length_a   1.000
_cell.length_b   1.000
_cell.length_c   1.000
_cell.angle_alpha   90.00
_cell.angle_beta   90.00
_cell.angle_gamma   90.00
#
_symmetry.space_group_name_H-M   'P 1'
#
loop_
_entity.id
_entity.type
_entity.pdbx_description
1 polymer ?
#
loop_
_entity_poly.entity_id
_entity_poly.type
_entity_poly.pdbx_seq_one_letter_code
_entity_poly.pdbx_strand_id
1 'polypeptide(L)'
;MYPFPTSIRAAGACLILLAGFAQAVRADAPKAPTGQELAFDNRMGNCLACHAIPGDSKAVTSTNIAPPLISMKERFPDRAKLYAQVWDASKANADTLMPPFGKHKILNDDEINKVLDYIYGL
;
A
#
# COMPACT_ATOMS: atom_id res chain seq x y z
N MET A 1 -47.97 73.41 8.49
CA MET A 1 -46.63 73.75 7.98
C MET A 1 -45.68 73.78 9.17
N TYR A 2 -44.82 72.76 9.28
CA TYR A 2 -43.54 72.63 10.04
C TYR A 2 -43.18 71.12 10.07
N PRO A 3 -41.90 70.73 10.11
CA PRO A 3 -41.32 69.80 9.14
C PRO A 3 -40.93 68.42 9.70
N PHE A 4 -40.67 67.49 8.79
CA PHE A 4 -40.02 66.19 9.06
C PHE A 4 -38.62 66.34 9.67
N PRO A 5 -38.21 65.39 10.53
CA PRO A 5 -36.82 65.01 10.66
C PRO A 5 -36.56 63.56 10.16
N THR A 6 -35.69 63.50 9.17
CA THR A 6 -34.59 62.54 8.92
C THR A 6 -34.45 61.26 9.76
N SER A 7 -34.57 60.12 9.06
CA SER A 7 -33.62 58.99 8.96
C SER A 7 -32.74 58.62 10.16
N ILE A 8 -32.95 57.39 10.68
CA ILE A 8 -31.90 56.59 11.33
C ILE A 8 -31.90 55.19 10.70
N ARG A 9 -30.78 54.88 10.03
CA ARG A 9 -30.42 53.55 9.53
C ARG A 9 -29.98 52.70 10.72
N ALA A 10 -30.77 51.68 11.10
CA ALA A 10 -30.29 50.61 11.97
C ALA A 10 -29.74 49.47 11.10
N ALA A 11 -28.54 49.69 10.54
CA ALA A 11 -27.72 48.60 10.01
C ALA A 11 -26.74 48.20 11.12
N GLY A 12 -26.97 47.08 11.79
CA GLY A 12 -26.02 46.60 12.78
C GLY A 12 -26.59 45.56 13.71
N ALA A 13 -26.65 44.31 13.26
CA ALA A 13 -26.50 43.12 14.10
C ALA A 13 -26.75 41.86 13.25
N CYS A 14 -25.78 41.44 12.44
CA CYS A 14 -25.66 40.01 12.05
C CYS A 14 -24.32 39.75 11.35
N LEU A 15 -23.20 39.95 12.04
CA LEU A 15 -21.85 39.73 11.48
C LEU A 15 -20.98 38.88 12.42
N ILE A 16 -21.58 37.90 13.10
CA ILE A 16 -20.84 36.94 13.96
C ILE A 16 -21.20 35.49 13.60
N LEU A 17 -21.34 35.14 12.32
CA LEU A 17 -21.56 33.74 11.89
C LEU A 17 -20.58 33.23 10.83
N LEU A 18 -19.60 34.02 10.40
CA LEU A 18 -18.66 33.63 9.32
C LEU A 18 -17.32 33.04 9.80
N ALA A 19 -17.05 33.01 11.12
CA ALA A 19 -15.75 32.55 11.64
C ALA A 19 -15.65 31.02 11.88
N GLY A 20 -16.75 30.26 11.71
CA GLY A 20 -16.82 28.85 12.12
C GLY A 20 -16.49 27.80 11.05
N PHE A 21 -16.36 28.17 9.76
CA PHE A 21 -16.34 27.20 8.66
C PHE A 21 -14.95 26.89 8.06
N ALA A 22 -13.87 27.36 8.67
CA ALA A 22 -12.51 27.11 8.20
C ALA A 22 -11.76 26.07 9.07
N GLN A 23 -12.39 24.94 9.39
CA GLN A 23 -11.63 23.76 9.78
C GLN A 23 -11.17 23.05 8.52
N ALA A 24 -9.93 23.28 8.11
CA ALA A 24 -9.28 22.50 7.08
C ALA A 24 -9.18 21.04 7.56
N VAL A 25 -10.00 20.15 7.01
CA VAL A 25 -9.83 18.71 7.17
C VAL A 25 -8.51 18.34 6.51
N ARG A 26 -7.46 18.14 7.30
CA ARG A 26 -6.24 17.47 6.82
C ARG A 26 -6.58 16.00 6.64
N ALA A 27 -6.74 15.57 5.39
CA ALA A 27 -6.64 14.16 5.09
C ALA A 27 -5.17 13.77 5.19
N ASP A 28 -4.84 12.89 6.14
CA ASP A 28 -3.53 12.25 6.15
C ASP A 28 -3.34 11.49 4.85
N ALA A 29 -2.14 11.58 4.27
CA ALA A 29 -1.80 10.78 3.09
C ALA A 29 -2.00 9.29 3.43
N PRO A 30 -2.52 8.48 2.51
CA PRO A 30 -2.67 7.05 2.74
C PRO A 30 -1.34 6.45 3.19
N LYS A 31 -1.38 5.68 4.29
CA LYS A 31 -0.20 4.96 4.77
C LYS A 31 0.30 4.03 3.66
N ALA A 32 1.59 4.09 3.34
CA ALA A 32 2.20 3.19 2.37
C ALA A 32 2.05 1.72 2.84
N PRO A 33 1.77 0.77 1.92
CA PRO A 33 1.58 -0.62 2.28
C PRO A 33 2.90 -1.25 2.77
N THR A 34 2.77 -2.19 3.69
CA THR A 34 3.84 -3.05 4.19
C THR A 34 4.18 -4.16 3.19
N GLY A 35 5.31 -4.82 3.37
CA GLY A 35 5.70 -5.97 2.54
C GLY A 35 4.71 -7.14 2.61
N GLN A 36 4.15 -7.41 3.79
CA GLN A 36 3.11 -8.43 4.00
C GLN A 36 1.83 -8.08 3.22
N GLU A 37 1.37 -6.83 3.34
CA GLU A 37 0.19 -6.36 2.61
C GLU A 37 0.39 -6.46 1.09
N LEU A 38 1.54 -6.01 0.59
CA LEU A 38 1.90 -6.14 -0.83
C LEU A 38 1.94 -7.60 -1.28
N ALA A 39 2.50 -8.49 -0.47
CA ALA A 39 2.57 -9.92 -0.77
C ALA A 39 1.18 -10.58 -0.79
N PHE A 40 0.22 -10.10 -0.01
CA PHE A 40 -1.10 -10.74 0.14
C PHE A 40 -2.16 -10.13 -0.78
N ASP A 41 -1.98 -8.89 -1.20
CA ASP A 41 -2.93 -8.18 -2.05
C ASP A 41 -3.01 -8.81 -3.44
N ASN A 42 -4.23 -9.17 -3.86
CA ASN A 42 -4.52 -9.86 -5.12
C ASN A 42 -4.34 -9.00 -6.37
N ARG A 43 -4.24 -7.67 -6.21
CA ARG A 43 -3.94 -6.70 -7.28
C ARG A 43 -2.45 -6.38 -7.35
N MET A 44 -1.67 -6.81 -6.36
CA MET A 44 -0.23 -6.54 -6.23
C MET A 44 0.56 -7.86 -6.30
N GLY A 45 1.20 -8.28 -5.21
CA GLY A 45 2.08 -9.46 -5.19
C GLY A 45 1.34 -10.79 -5.26
N ASN A 46 0.12 -10.88 -4.71
CA ASN A 46 -0.74 -12.07 -4.71
C ASN A 46 -0.01 -13.40 -4.44
N CYS A 47 0.99 -13.39 -3.56
CA CYS A 47 1.93 -14.50 -3.37
C CYS A 47 1.22 -15.75 -2.83
N LEU A 48 0.18 -15.56 -2.02
CA LEU A 48 -0.64 -16.64 -1.42
C LEU A 48 -1.45 -17.44 -2.44
N ALA A 49 -1.60 -16.93 -3.66
CA ALA A 49 -2.23 -17.68 -4.75
C ALA A 49 -1.41 -18.92 -5.15
N CYS A 50 -0.09 -18.90 -4.92
CA CYS A 50 0.80 -20.01 -5.30
C CYS A 50 1.58 -20.59 -4.11
N HIS A 51 1.92 -19.76 -3.13
CA HIS A 51 2.79 -20.12 -2.01
C HIS A 51 2.04 -20.12 -0.68
N ALA A 52 2.16 -21.20 0.09
CA ALA A 52 1.85 -21.18 1.50
C ALA A 52 2.92 -20.44 2.31
N ILE A 53 2.54 -19.80 3.42
CA ILE A 53 3.47 -19.17 4.38
C ILE A 53 3.14 -19.65 5.81
N PRO A 54 3.58 -20.86 6.19
CA PRO A 54 3.22 -21.47 7.47
C PRO A 54 3.64 -20.66 8.72
N GLY A 55 4.69 -19.83 8.60
CA GLY A 55 5.21 -19.01 9.70
C GLY A 55 4.40 -17.76 10.02
N ASP A 56 3.40 -17.42 9.19
CA ASP A 56 2.53 -16.25 9.39
C ASP A 56 1.07 -16.68 9.54
N SER A 57 0.50 -16.48 10.73
CA SER A 57 -0.90 -16.82 11.02
C SER A 57 -1.92 -16.06 10.17
N LYS A 58 -1.52 -14.94 9.54
CA LYS A 58 -2.38 -14.18 8.62
C LYS A 58 -2.39 -14.74 7.20
N ALA A 59 -1.42 -15.59 6.86
CA ALA A 59 -1.31 -16.21 5.54
C ALA A 59 -2.29 -17.38 5.40
N VAL A 60 -3.57 -17.07 5.22
CA VAL A 60 -4.63 -18.08 5.09
C VAL A 60 -4.73 -18.55 3.63
N THR A 61 -4.14 -19.70 3.33
CA THR A 61 -4.23 -20.34 2.01
C THR A 61 -3.98 -21.85 2.13
N SER A 62 -4.52 -22.63 1.19
CA SER A 62 -4.25 -24.07 1.05
C SER A 62 -3.49 -24.40 -0.25
N THR A 63 -2.88 -23.40 -0.88
CA THR A 63 -2.21 -23.53 -2.17
C THR A 63 -0.85 -24.22 -2.02
N ASN A 64 -0.48 -24.96 -3.06
CA ASN A 64 0.79 -25.69 -3.14
C ASN A 64 1.35 -25.72 -4.56
N ILE A 65 0.99 -24.73 -5.40
CA ILE A 65 1.49 -24.61 -6.78
C ILE A 65 3.00 -24.38 -6.78
N ALA A 66 3.49 -23.63 -5.79
CA ALA A 66 4.91 -23.35 -5.60
C ALA A 66 5.36 -23.67 -4.16
N PRO A 67 6.67 -23.83 -3.90
CA PRO A 67 7.17 -24.22 -2.59
C PRO A 67 6.77 -23.20 -1.50
N PRO A 68 6.49 -23.63 -0.25
CA PRO A 68 6.15 -22.69 0.81
C PRO A 68 7.29 -21.68 1.05
N LEU A 69 6.96 -20.45 1.46
CA LEU A 69 7.94 -19.44 1.86
C LEU A 69 8.26 -19.61 3.34
N ILE A 70 9.35 -20.33 3.60
CA ILE A 70 9.90 -20.62 4.93
C ILE A 70 11.42 -20.60 4.84
N SER A 71 12.09 -20.18 5.92
CA SER A 71 13.55 -20.21 6.05
C SER A 71 14.23 -19.53 4.85
N MET A 72 13.74 -18.35 4.50
CA MET A 72 14.08 -17.71 3.23
C MET A 72 15.53 -17.20 3.23
N LYS A 73 16.10 -16.87 4.40
CA LYS A 73 17.52 -16.52 4.55
C LYS A 73 18.42 -17.71 4.24
N GLU A 74 18.08 -18.89 4.74
CA GLU A 74 18.84 -20.12 4.51
C GLU A 74 18.76 -20.55 3.03
N ARG A 75 17.60 -20.36 2.39
CA ARG A 75 17.39 -20.67 0.97
C ARG A 75 18.04 -19.65 0.04
N PHE A 76 18.09 -18.39 0.44
CA PHE A 76 18.69 -17.28 -0.31
C PHE A 76 19.71 -16.53 0.57
N PRO A 77 20.89 -17.12 0.85
CA PRO A 77 21.93 -16.44 1.63
C PRO A 77 22.42 -15.16 0.94
N ASP A 78 22.24 -15.08 -0.38
CA ASP A 78 22.40 -13.86 -1.16
C ASP A 78 21.03 -13.26 -1.49
N ARG A 79 20.66 -12.17 -0.80
CA ARG A 79 19.38 -11.45 -1.01
C ARG A 79 19.25 -10.93 -2.44
N ALA A 80 20.35 -10.66 -3.16
CA ALA A 80 20.28 -10.22 -4.56
C ALA A 80 19.73 -11.32 -5.48
N LYS A 81 19.99 -12.60 -5.17
CA LYS A 81 19.36 -13.72 -5.90
C LYS A 81 17.86 -13.81 -5.65
N LEU A 82 17.42 -13.54 -4.42
CA LEU A 82 16.00 -13.46 -4.12
C LEU A 82 15.33 -12.29 -4.85
N TYR A 83 16.01 -11.13 -4.90
CA TYR A 83 15.53 -9.98 -5.68
C TYR A 83 15.40 -10.34 -7.16
N ALA A 84 16.42 -10.96 -7.76
CA ALA A 84 16.37 -11.39 -9.15
C ALA A 84 15.23 -12.39 -9.42
N GLN A 85 14.98 -13.32 -8.49
CA GLN A 85 13.87 -14.27 -8.56
C GLN A 85 12.50 -13.56 -8.56
N VAL A 86 12.31 -12.56 -7.69
CA VAL A 86 11.05 -11.78 -7.63
C VAL A 86 10.92 -10.81 -8.81
N TRP A 87 12.02 -10.21 -9.25
CA TRP A 87 12.04 -9.26 -10.35
C TRP A 87 11.68 -9.91 -11.70
N ASP A 88 12.34 -11.02 -12.04
CA ASP A 88 12.11 -11.79 -13.27
C ASP A 88 12.52 -13.26 -13.08
N ALA A 89 11.62 -14.07 -12.51
CA ALA A 89 11.82 -15.50 -12.34
C ALA A 89 12.10 -16.25 -13.66
N SER A 90 11.67 -15.71 -14.82
CA SER A 90 11.89 -16.34 -16.13
C SER A 90 13.36 -16.44 -16.52
N LYS A 91 14.23 -15.62 -15.89
CA LYS A 91 15.69 -15.70 -16.07
C LYS A 91 16.29 -16.97 -15.48
N ALA A 92 15.73 -17.46 -14.38
CA ALA A 92 16.19 -18.70 -13.74
C ALA A 92 15.49 -19.93 -14.32
N ASN A 93 14.21 -19.80 -14.68
CA ASN A 93 13.43 -20.86 -15.30
C ASN A 93 12.41 -20.26 -16.28
N ALA A 94 12.63 -20.46 -17.59
CA ALA A 94 11.76 -19.91 -18.63
C ALA A 94 10.30 -20.42 -18.58
N ASP A 95 10.08 -21.60 -18.01
CA ASP A 95 8.77 -22.24 -17.90
C ASP A 95 8.07 -21.95 -16.55
N THR A 96 8.62 -21.05 -15.75
CA THR A 96 8.03 -20.70 -14.44
C THR A 96 6.66 -20.03 -14.59
N LEU A 97 5.75 -20.37 -13.68
CA LEU A 97 4.47 -19.67 -13.52
C LEU A 97 4.60 -18.43 -12.62
N MET A 98 5.73 -18.25 -11.95
CA MET A 98 5.95 -17.10 -11.07
C MET A 98 5.99 -15.81 -11.91
N PRO A 99 5.10 -14.83 -11.66
CA PRO A 99 5.07 -13.59 -12.44
C PRO A 99 6.39 -12.80 -12.32
N PRO A 100 6.88 -12.18 -13.41
CA PRO A 100 8.06 -11.34 -13.34
C PRO A 100 7.66 -9.93 -12.86
N PHE A 101 7.52 -9.78 -11.54
CA PHE A 101 6.88 -8.62 -10.90
C PHE A 101 7.51 -7.29 -11.29
N GLY A 102 8.84 -7.22 -11.37
CA GLY A 102 9.57 -6.01 -11.73
C GLY A 102 9.56 -5.74 -13.23
N LYS A 103 9.88 -6.76 -14.04
CA LYS A 103 9.89 -6.64 -15.52
C LYS A 103 8.56 -6.16 -16.08
N HIS A 104 7.45 -6.66 -15.53
CA HIS A 104 6.09 -6.27 -15.96
C HIS A 104 5.53 -5.08 -15.17
N LYS A 105 6.31 -4.48 -14.27
CA LYS A 105 5.94 -3.32 -13.45
C LYS A 105 4.66 -3.56 -12.62
N ILE A 106 4.47 -4.79 -12.16
CA ILE A 106 3.39 -5.15 -11.22
C ILE A 106 3.70 -4.52 -9.86
N LEU A 107 4.97 -4.56 -9.46
CA LEU A 107 5.52 -3.87 -8.30
C LEU A 107 6.70 -3.00 -8.76
N ASN A 108 6.87 -1.83 -8.13
CA ASN A 108 8.08 -1.04 -8.29
C ASN A 108 9.23 -1.53 -7.38
N ASP A 109 10.42 -0.94 -7.54
CA ASP A 109 11.61 -1.35 -6.77
C ASP A 109 11.44 -1.27 -5.26
N ASP A 110 10.79 -0.22 -4.75
CA ASP A 110 10.57 -0.03 -3.31
C ASP A 110 9.57 -1.07 -2.77
N GLU A 111 8.52 -1.36 -3.54
CA GLU A 111 7.53 -2.38 -3.20
C GLU A 111 8.13 -3.78 -3.21
N ILE A 112 8.94 -4.11 -4.23
CA ILE A 112 9.68 -5.37 -4.28
C ILE A 112 10.60 -5.49 -3.08
N ASN A 113 11.34 -4.44 -2.73
CA ASN A 113 12.22 -4.49 -1.56
C ASN A 113 11.45 -4.70 -0.25
N LYS A 114 10.27 -4.09 -0.07
CA LYS A 114 9.40 -4.35 1.08
C LYS A 114 8.91 -5.79 1.12
N VAL A 115 8.47 -6.33 -0.01
CA VAL A 115 8.07 -7.76 -0.11
C VAL A 115 9.26 -8.65 0.26
N LEU A 116 10.46 -8.33 -0.24
CA LEU A 116 11.69 -9.03 0.11
C LEU A 116 11.97 -8.98 1.60
N ASP A 117 11.91 -7.82 2.23
CA ASP A 117 12.18 -7.69 3.66
C ASP A 117 11.21 -8.52 4.50
N TYR A 118 9.94 -8.56 4.09
CA TYR A 118 8.95 -9.43 4.72
C TYR A 118 9.29 -10.91 4.52
N ILE A 119 9.46 -11.37 3.27
CA ILE A 119 9.68 -12.81 3.03
C ILE A 119 11.04 -13.27 3.53
N TYR A 120 12.05 -12.41 3.55
CA TYR A 120 13.36 -12.71 4.11
C TYR A 120 13.33 -12.84 5.63
N GLY A 121 12.28 -12.35 6.29
CA GLY A 121 12.03 -12.57 7.71
C GLY A 121 11.39 -13.92 8.06
N LEU A 122 10.97 -14.71 7.06
CA LEU A 122 10.30 -16.01 7.20
C LEU A 122 11.27 -17.20 7.31
#